data_AF-A0A3F2U889-F1
#
_entry.id   AF-A0A3F2U889-F1
#
_cell.length_a   1.000
_cell.length_b   1.000
_cell.length_c   1.000
_cell.angle_alpha   90.00
_cell.angle_beta   90.00
_cell.angle_gamma   90.00
#
_symmetry.space_group_name_H-M   'P 1'
#
loop_
_entity.id
_entity.type
_entity.pdbx_description
1 polymer ?
#
loop_
_entity_poly.entity_id
_entity_poly.type
_entity_poly.pdbx_seq_one_letter_code
_entity_poly.pdbx_strand_id
1 'polypeptide(L)' 'MGMILTGMVVAIAIAFGAGYFLLDVQQQKPAWQVYSTDSTRVGDPGHNLVGQNWSGDPGNNATDSGTETSS' A
#
# COMPACT_ATOMS: atom_id res chain seq x y z
N MET A 1 7.92 50.16 3.70
CA MET A 1 9.14 49.36 3.93
C MET A 1 8.96 48.29 5.02
N GLY A 2 8.48 48.64 6.22
CA GLY A 2 8.36 47.68 7.33
C GLY A 2 7.53 46.42 7.04
N MET A 3 6.40 46.55 6.35
CA MET A 3 5.54 45.40 6.01
C MET A 3 6.22 44.36 5.10
N ILE A 4 7.13 44.79 4.22
CA ILE A 4 7.86 43.89 3.32
C ILE A 4 8.88 43.08 4.12
N LEU A 5 9.59 43.72 5.04
CA LEU A 5 10.56 43.05 5.92
C LEU A 5 9.89 42.04 6.84
N THR A 6 8.74 42.38 7.43
CA THR A 6 7.97 41.42 8.24
C THR A 6 7.49 40.23 7.42
N GLY A 7 7.04 40.46 6.19
CA GLY A 7 6.65 39.37 5.28
C GLY A 7 7.83 38.43 4.99
N MET A 8 9.02 38.99 4.76
CA MET A 8 10.23 38.20 4.54
C MET A 8 10.61 37.34 5.75
N VAL A 9 10.53 37.90 6.96
CA VAL A 9 10.82 37.15 8.20
C VAL A 9 9.81 36.01 8.41
N VAL A 10 8.52 36.27 8.17
CA VAL A 10 7.47 35.25 8.29
C VAL A 10 7.68 34.12 7.27
N ALA A 11 7.98 34.46 6.01
CA ALA A 11 8.25 33.46 4.98
C ALA A 11 9.45 32.58 5.32
N ILE A 12 10.52 33.18 5.84
CA ILE A 12 11.70 32.45 6.32
C ILE A 12 11.32 31.50 7.46
N ALA A 13 10.59 31.99 8.47
CA ALA A 13 10.17 31.16 9.59
C ALA A 13 9.31 29.95 9.15
N ILE A 14 8.39 30.16 8.21
CA ILE A 14 7.57 29.08 7.63
C ILE A 14 8.44 28.07 6.88
N ALA A 15 9.38 28.54 6.05
CA ALA A 15 10.25 27.66 5.27
C ALA A 15 11.11 26.76 6.18
N PHE A 16 11.74 27.32 7.20
CA PHE A 16 12.53 26.56 8.16
C PHE A 16 11.66 25.62 9.01
N GLY A 17 10.50 26.09 9.48
CA GLY A 17 9.58 25.28 10.26
C GLY A 17 9.04 24.08 9.48
N ALA A 18 8.62 24.29 8.23
CA ALA A 18 8.14 23.24 7.34
C ALA A 18 9.26 22.25 6.98
N GLY A 19 10.46 22.76 6.68
CA GLY A 19 11.63 21.92 6.40
C GLY A 19 11.98 21.01 7.57
N TYR A 20 12.09 21.56 8.78
CA TYR A 20 12.36 20.77 9.98
C TYR A 20 11.27 19.73 10.26
N PHE A 21 9.99 20.12 10.16
CA PHE A 21 8.89 19.21 10.42
C PHE A 21 8.81 18.05 9.40
N LEU A 22 8.99 18.35 8.10
CA LEU A 22 8.88 17.33 7.06
C LEU A 22 10.09 16.40 7.00
N LEU A 23 11.28 16.88 7.39
CA LEU A 23 12.52 16.09 7.28
C LEU A 23 12.87 15.33 8.56
N ASP A 24 12.71 15.94 9.73
CA ASP A 24 13.11 15.30 11.00
C ASP A 24 11.93 14.64 11.74
N VAL A 25 10.75 15.27 11.72
CA VAL A 25 9.61 14.79 12.51
C VAL A 25 8.83 13.72 11.75
N GLN A 26 8.69 13.88 10.43
CA GLN A 26 8.03 12.89 9.57
C GLN A 26 9.06 11.95 8.98
N GLN A 27 9.50 10.94 9.75
CA GLN A 27 10.19 9.80 9.16
C GLN A 27 9.23 9.08 8.21
N GLN A 28 9.28 9.46 6.92
CA GLN A 28 8.48 8.85 5.89
C GLN A 28 8.90 7.39 5.76
N LYS A 29 8.04 6.48 6.23
CA LYS A 29 8.25 5.05 6.02
C LYS A 29 8.27 4.82 4.51
N PRO A 30 9.34 4.22 3.97
CA PRO A 30 9.43 4.02 2.53
C PRO A 30 8.31 3.07 2.08
N ALA A 31 7.78 3.30 0.87
CA ALA A 31 6.59 2.60 0.37
C ALA A 31 6.69 1.07 0.51
N TRP A 32 7.86 0.49 0.25
CA TRP A 32 8.07 -0.94 0.42
C TRP A 32 7.88 -1.42 1.86
N GLN A 33 8.10 -0.59 2.89
CA GLN A 33 7.90 -0.95 4.29
C GLN A 33 6.43 -0.86 4.71
N VAL A 34 5.67 0.06 4.12
CA VAL A 34 4.23 0.23 4.41
C VAL A 34 3.37 -0.74 3.61
N TYR A 35 3.81 -1.08 2.40
CA TYR A 35 3.15 -1.99 1.47
C TYR A 35 3.84 -3.35 1.37
N SER A 36 4.72 -3.69 2.33
CA SER A 36 5.17 -5.08 2.53
C SER A 36 3.97 -5.88 3.00
N THR A 37 3.19 -6.36 2.03
CA THR A 37 2.16 -7.36 2.24
C THR A 37 2.83 -8.71 2.44
N ASP A 38 2.28 -9.56 3.30
CA ASP A 38 2.75 -10.92 3.44
C ASP A 38 2.73 -11.60 2.07
N SER A 39 3.89 -12.06 1.60
CA SER A 39 4.03 -12.69 0.29
C SER A 39 3.05 -13.85 0.15
N THR A 40 2.36 -13.93 -0.98
CA THR A 40 1.38 -14.98 -1.26
C THR A 40 2.04 -16.10 -2.05
N ARG A 41 2.03 -17.33 -1.54
CA ARG A 41 2.55 -18.49 -2.27
C ARG A 41 1.53 -18.96 -3.31
N VAL A 42 2.01 -19.44 -4.45
CA VAL A 42 1.15 -20.11 -5.44
C VAL A 42 0.59 -21.38 -4.79
N GLY A 43 -0.72 -21.40 -4.52
CA GLY A 43 -1.40 -22.46 -3.77
C GLY A 43 -1.87 -22.07 -2.36
N ASP A 44 -1.34 -21.00 -1.78
CA ASP A 44 -1.85 -20.38 -0.54
C ASP A 44 -1.82 -18.84 -0.69
N PRO A 45 -2.82 -18.27 -1.38
CA PRO A 45 -2.88 -16.85 -1.67
C PRO A 45 -3.20 -15.97 -0.45
N GLY A 46 -3.45 -16.58 0.73
CA GLY A 46 -3.81 -15.86 1.93
C GLY A 46 -4.99 -14.90 1.71
N HIS A 47 -4.94 -13.72 2.33
CA HIS A 47 -6.03 -12.73 2.27
C HIS A 47 -5.74 -11.59 1.29
N ASN A 48 -4.52 -11.53 0.75
CA ASN A 48 -4.03 -10.40 -0.06
C ASN A 48 -4.57 -10.40 -1.49
N LEU A 49 -4.98 -11.58 -1.99
CA LEU A 49 -5.52 -11.73 -3.36
C LEU A 49 -7.01 -12.06 -3.41
N VAL A 50 -7.58 -12.54 -2.30
CA VAL A 50 -8.89 -13.22 -2.31
C VAL A 50 -9.84 -12.81 -1.16
N GLY A 51 -9.39 -11.96 -0.24
CA GLY A 51 -10.20 -11.45 0.88
C GLY A 51 -10.31 -12.40 2.08
N GLN A 52 -10.85 -11.88 3.19
CA GLN A 52 -10.80 -12.55 4.51
C GLN A 52 -11.55 -13.88 4.64
N ASN A 53 -12.46 -14.17 3.72
CA ASN A 53 -13.37 -15.32 3.83
C ASN A 53 -13.26 -16.26 2.62
N TRP A 54 -12.12 -16.25 1.93
CA TRP A 54 -11.87 -17.17 0.83
C TRP A 54 -11.45 -18.54 1.36
N SER A 55 -12.12 -19.60 0.92
CA SER A 55 -11.87 -20.98 1.35
C SER A 55 -10.89 -21.74 0.47
N GLY A 56 -10.56 -21.22 -0.72
CA GLY A 56 -9.75 -21.94 -1.70
C GLY A 56 -10.39 -23.18 -2.32
N ASP A 57 -11.62 -23.50 -1.93
CA ASP A 57 -12.39 -24.58 -2.51
C ASP A 57 -13.04 -24.07 -3.80
N PRO A 58 -12.68 -24.61 -4.98
CA PRO A 58 -13.38 -24.27 -6.24
C PRO A 58 -14.85 -24.71 -6.23
N GLY A 59 -15.33 -25.34 -5.15
CA GLY A 59 -16.55 -26.09 -5.16
C GLY A 59 -16.31 -27.36 -5.96
N ASN A 60 -16.92 -28.42 -5.50
CA ASN A 60 -17.18 -29.67 -6.19
C ASN A 60 -17.96 -29.45 -7.52
N ASN A 61 -17.34 -28.78 -8.49
CA ASN A 61 -17.72 -28.74 -9.90
C ASN A 61 -16.84 -29.69 -10.71
N ALA A 62 -16.39 -30.79 -10.08
CA ALA A 62 -15.67 -31.88 -10.72
C ALA A 62 -16.64 -32.94 -11.31
N THR A 63 -17.88 -32.58 -11.61
CA THR A 63 -18.86 -33.50 -12.24
C THR A 63 -19.49 -32.94 -13.51
N ASP A 64 -18.87 -31.94 -14.15
CA ASP A 64 -19.08 -31.74 -15.58
C ASP A 64 -17.77 -31.99 -16.32
N SER A 65 -17.25 -33.20 -16.12
CA SER A 65 -16.24 -33.79 -16.99
C SER A 65 -16.86 -33.93 -18.37
N GLY A 66 -16.62 -32.93 -19.21
CA GLY A 66 -16.82 -33.01 -20.64
C GLY A 66 -16.27 -34.34 -21.15
N THR A 67 -17.16 -35.09 -21.78
CA THR A 67 -16.86 -36.29 -22.58
C THR A 67 -15.60 -36.11 -23.41
N GLU A 68 -14.55 -36.86 -23.09
CA GLU A 68 -13.55 -37.28 -24.07
C GLU A 68 -13.45 -38.81 -24.06
N THR A 69 -14.17 -39.37 -25.02
CA THR A 69 -14.02 -40.70 -25.62
C THR A 69 -12.56 -41.11 -25.78
N SER A 70 -12.19 -42.35 -25.41
CA SER A 70 -11.50 -43.30 -26.31
C SER A 70 -11.18 -44.65 -25.66
N SER A 71 -11.66 -45.69 -26.35
CA SER A 71 -11.23 -47.11 -26.38
C SER A 71 -11.58 -48.01 -25.20
#